data_AF-A0A136KZS3-F1
#
_entry.id   AF-A0A136KZS3-F1
#
_cell.length_a   1.000
_cell.length_b   1.000
_cell.length_c   1.000
_cell.angle_alpha   90.00
_cell.angle_beta   90.00
_cell.angle_gamma   90.00
#
_symmetry.space_group_name_H-M   'P 1'
#
loop_
_entity.id
_entity.type
_entity.pdbx_description
1 polymer ?
#
loop_
_entity_poly.entity_id
_entity_poly.type
_entity_poly.pdbx_seq_one_letter_code
_entity_poly.pdbx_strand_id
1 'polypeptide(L)'
;MPPDFLTTLFSEDIQAVSDAAARIGMDFAQPSVNQIYGLPARVSAMAELADRQPLLVPIGEAGLATNLLGGSINREGVTTTFCKQGFFTAQQYPEMAACQHTNLVIPGNPVMMVASWEAPDAVLRFELPGGADLSAYSAISLRAALNPLSALNMPDAPQGFSIQLTDGAGNIAAVPTRPDEPALQFPPGEVEDGFFGAMFNGRVPLTSIRLLLSDYDGIDLTDIREIALVFDRNESGTLFLADLEWVR
;
A
#
# COMPACT_ATOMS: atom_id res chain seq x y z
N MET A 1 -7.06 -5.44 24.80
CA MET A 1 -5.71 -5.38 24.19
C MET A 1 -5.27 -6.82 24.00
N PRO A 2 -4.85 -7.24 22.79
CA PRO A 2 -4.39 -8.61 22.58
C PRO A 2 -3.22 -8.92 23.52
N PRO A 3 -3.18 -10.08 24.19
CA PRO A 3 -2.06 -10.46 25.05
C PRO A 3 -0.73 -10.43 24.28
N ASP A 4 -0.75 -10.75 22.98
CA ASP A 4 0.44 -10.70 22.12
C ASP A 4 1.05 -9.29 22.00
N PHE A 5 0.24 -8.22 21.98
CA PHE A 5 0.79 -6.86 21.97
C PHE A 5 1.54 -6.53 23.26
N LEU A 6 1.05 -7.01 24.41
CA LEU A 6 1.76 -6.86 25.67
C LEU A 6 3.04 -7.71 25.68
N THR A 7 2.98 -8.93 25.12
CA THR A 7 4.16 -9.78 24.95
C THR A 7 5.23 -9.07 24.12
N THR A 8 4.86 -8.43 23.01
CA THR A 8 5.83 -7.71 22.16
C THR A 8 6.50 -6.52 22.84
N LEU A 9 5.89 -5.96 23.89
CA LEU A 9 6.42 -4.79 24.61
C LEU A 9 7.17 -5.15 25.89
N PHE A 10 6.78 -6.22 26.58
CA PHE A 10 7.19 -6.46 27.97
C PHE A 10 7.84 -7.82 28.21
N SER A 11 7.82 -8.75 27.24
CA SER A 11 8.46 -10.05 27.39
C SER A 11 9.97 -9.95 27.18
N GLU A 12 10.75 -10.60 28.05
CA GLU A 12 12.19 -10.80 27.85
C GLU A 12 12.49 -12.06 27.01
N ASP A 13 11.49 -12.92 26.79
CA ASP A 13 11.60 -14.10 25.93
C ASP A 13 11.47 -13.68 24.46
N ILE A 14 12.61 -13.69 23.75
CA ILE A 14 12.73 -13.30 22.34
C ILE A 14 11.85 -14.16 21.44
N GLN A 15 11.74 -15.46 21.71
CA GLN A 15 10.91 -16.35 20.88
C GLN A 15 9.43 -16.01 21.09
N ALA A 16 9.02 -15.76 22.33
CA ALA A 16 7.65 -15.35 22.62
C ALA A 16 7.29 -14.00 21.97
N VAL A 17 8.24 -13.05 21.93
CA VAL A 17 8.09 -11.77 21.23
C VAL A 17 7.93 -11.99 19.73
N SER A 18 8.80 -12.79 19.11
CA SER A 18 8.75 -13.11 17.68
C SER A 18 7.43 -13.79 17.30
N ASP A 19 7.03 -14.83 18.05
CA ASP A 19 5.79 -15.54 17.80
C ASP A 19 4.56 -14.63 17.96
N ALA A 20 4.58 -13.73 18.95
CA ALA A 20 3.52 -12.76 19.17
C ALA A 20 3.45 -11.73 18.03
N ALA A 21 4.60 -11.19 17.61
CA ALA A 21 4.70 -10.25 16.49
C ALA A 21 4.17 -10.87 15.19
N ALA A 22 4.55 -12.13 14.90
CA ALA A 22 4.06 -12.86 13.73
C ALA A 22 2.53 -13.02 13.77
N ARG A 23 1.95 -13.41 14.92
CA ARG A 23 0.49 -13.58 15.07
C ARG A 23 -0.32 -12.30 14.86
N ILE A 24 0.24 -11.15 15.19
CA ILE A 24 -0.45 -9.85 15.10
C ILE A 24 -0.02 -9.02 13.87
N GLY A 25 0.80 -9.57 12.98
CA GLY A 25 1.24 -8.91 11.74
C GLY A 25 2.34 -7.86 11.91
N MET A 26 3.06 -7.90 13.04
CA MET A 26 4.18 -7.01 13.37
C MET A 26 5.56 -7.63 13.07
N ASP A 27 5.63 -8.86 12.58
CA ASP A 27 6.85 -9.43 12.00
C ASP A 27 6.98 -8.95 10.54
N PHE A 28 7.95 -8.07 10.25
CA PHE A 28 8.17 -7.48 8.94
C PHE A 28 8.92 -8.39 7.96
N ALA A 29 9.43 -9.53 8.42
CA ALA A 29 9.99 -10.57 7.58
C ALA A 29 8.93 -11.56 7.04
N GLN A 30 7.65 -11.34 7.36
CA GLN A 30 6.53 -12.16 6.90
C GLN A 30 5.54 -11.32 6.07
N PRO A 31 4.76 -11.95 5.15
CA PRO A 31 3.66 -11.26 4.50
C PRO A 31 2.65 -10.75 5.52
N SER A 32 1.87 -9.72 5.15
CA SER A 32 0.80 -9.21 6.02
C SER A 32 -0.20 -10.32 6.38
N VAL A 33 -0.60 -10.37 7.64
CA VAL A 33 -1.57 -11.37 8.11
C VAL A 33 -2.98 -11.05 7.60
N ASN A 34 -3.69 -12.09 7.18
CA ASN A 34 -5.11 -12.02 6.77
C ASN A 34 -6.07 -12.45 7.89
N GLN A 35 -5.53 -12.96 9.01
CA GLN A 35 -6.29 -13.37 10.18
C GLN A 35 -5.51 -13.11 11.47
N ILE A 36 -6.23 -12.83 12.55
CA ILE A 36 -5.70 -12.80 13.92
C ILE A 36 -6.62 -13.66 14.79
N TYR A 37 -6.05 -14.65 15.48
CA TYR A 37 -6.78 -15.64 16.29
C TYR A 37 -7.95 -16.33 15.55
N GLY A 38 -7.74 -16.64 14.26
CA GLY A 38 -8.72 -17.32 13.41
C GLY A 38 -9.87 -16.43 12.90
N LEU A 39 -9.81 -15.12 13.16
CA LEU A 39 -10.77 -14.16 12.62
C LEU A 39 -10.14 -13.35 11.48
N PRO A 40 -10.86 -13.08 10.38
CA PRO A 40 -10.39 -12.21 9.32
C PRO A 40 -9.91 -10.86 9.86
N ALA A 41 -8.73 -10.43 9.43
CA ALA A 41 -8.10 -9.21 9.90
C ALA A 41 -7.45 -8.46 8.73
N ARG A 42 -7.46 -7.13 8.83
CA ARG A 42 -6.66 -6.24 8.00
C ARG A 42 -5.78 -5.44 8.95
N VAL A 43 -4.46 -5.54 8.78
CA VAL A 43 -3.50 -4.95 9.72
C VAL A 43 -2.76 -3.80 9.05
N SER A 44 -2.71 -2.67 9.73
CA SER A 44 -1.82 -1.55 9.39
C SER A 44 -0.69 -1.59 10.41
N ALA A 45 0.50 -1.98 9.96
CA ALA A 45 1.70 -2.05 10.79
C ALA A 45 2.78 -1.16 10.18
N MET A 46 3.45 -0.39 11.03
CA MET A 46 4.58 0.45 10.66
C MET A 46 5.79 -0.05 11.42
N ALA A 47 6.88 -0.34 10.69
CA ALA A 47 8.14 -0.71 11.32
C ALA A 47 8.71 0.49 12.10
N GLU A 48 9.66 0.23 12.98
CA GLU A 48 10.39 1.30 13.64
C GLU A 48 11.16 2.14 12.61
N LEU A 49 11.42 3.41 12.92
CA LEU A 49 12.10 4.31 11.99
C LEU A 49 13.50 3.80 11.59
N ALA A 50 14.18 3.08 12.50
CA ALA A 50 15.51 2.50 12.23
C ALA A 50 15.47 1.28 11.30
N ASP A 51 14.29 0.69 11.10
CA ASP A 51 14.07 -0.56 10.37
C ASP A 51 13.21 -0.37 9.11
N ARG A 52 13.08 0.89 8.67
CA ARG A 52 12.40 1.21 7.43
C ARG A 52 13.00 2.40 6.71
N GLN A 53 12.86 2.38 5.39
CA GLN A 53 13.21 3.50 4.54
C GLN A 53 12.01 3.86 3.66
N PRO A 54 11.35 5.00 3.92
CA PRO A 54 10.23 5.45 3.11
C PRO A 54 10.73 5.96 1.75
N LEU A 55 10.04 5.52 0.70
CA LEU A 55 10.23 5.96 -0.68
C LEU A 55 9.16 6.99 -1.06
N LEU A 56 7.89 6.68 -0.76
CA LEU A 56 6.77 7.60 -0.92
C LEU A 56 6.10 7.79 0.43
N VAL A 57 5.83 9.04 0.78
CA VAL A 57 4.79 9.41 1.75
C VAL A 57 4.05 10.58 1.11
N PRO A 58 2.76 10.45 0.77
CA PRO A 58 2.01 11.57 0.23
C PRO A 58 1.98 12.69 1.27
N ILE A 59 2.67 13.81 1.03
CA ILE A 59 2.67 14.99 1.91
C ILE A 59 2.20 16.26 1.20
N GLY A 60 1.96 16.17 -0.11
CA GLY A 60 1.49 17.25 -0.97
C GLY A 60 1.55 16.84 -2.44
N GLU A 61 1.03 17.69 -3.33
CA GLU A 61 1.03 17.43 -4.78
C GLU A 61 2.44 17.24 -5.36
N ALA A 62 3.42 18.01 -4.87
CA ALA A 62 4.82 17.86 -5.29
C ALA A 62 5.38 16.46 -4.99
N GLY A 63 4.93 15.84 -3.89
CA GLY A 63 5.30 14.47 -3.51
C GLY A 63 4.73 13.39 -4.46
N LEU A 64 3.90 13.78 -5.43
CA LEU A 64 3.45 12.90 -6.50
C LEU A 64 4.38 12.97 -7.72
N ALA A 65 5.23 13.98 -7.87
CA ALA A 65 6.17 14.10 -8.98
C ALA A 65 7.57 13.60 -8.63
N THR A 66 7.95 13.67 -7.35
CA THR A 66 9.28 13.32 -6.87
C THR A 66 9.17 12.55 -5.56
N ASN A 67 9.89 11.43 -5.46
CA ASN A 67 9.92 10.58 -4.28
C ASN A 67 10.88 11.13 -3.21
N LEU A 68 10.85 10.53 -2.01
CA LEU A 68 11.63 10.99 -0.86
C LEU A 68 13.15 10.82 -1.02
N LEU A 69 13.59 10.04 -2.01
CA LEU A 69 14.99 9.87 -2.36
C LEU A 69 15.42 10.74 -3.55
N GLY A 70 14.56 11.67 -3.96
CA GLY A 70 14.85 12.66 -5.01
C GLY A 70 14.68 12.14 -6.45
N GLY A 71 14.14 10.93 -6.63
CA GLY A 71 13.84 10.37 -7.95
C GLY A 71 12.49 10.81 -8.49
N SER A 72 12.34 10.77 -9.82
CA SER A 72 11.08 11.10 -10.46
C SER A 72 10.04 9.99 -10.26
N ILE A 73 8.76 10.39 -10.24
CA ILE A 73 7.62 9.47 -10.21
C ILE A 73 6.90 9.57 -11.56
N ASN A 74 7.04 8.54 -12.38
CA ASN A 74 6.50 8.50 -13.73
C ASN A 74 5.23 7.65 -13.80
N ARG A 75 4.30 8.06 -14.68
CA ARG A 75 3.00 7.41 -14.86
C ARG A 75 2.82 7.01 -16.31
N GLU A 76 2.40 5.78 -16.50
CA GLU A 76 2.03 5.24 -17.81
C GLU A 76 0.64 4.61 -17.65
N GLY A 77 -0.40 5.21 -18.24
CA GLY A 77 -1.78 4.70 -18.08
C GLY A 77 -2.39 4.85 -16.67
N VAL A 78 -1.67 5.47 -15.71
CA VAL A 78 -2.15 5.72 -14.34
C VAL A 78 -2.43 7.20 -14.13
N THR A 79 -3.62 7.52 -13.62
CA THR A 79 -3.92 8.85 -13.07
C THR A 79 -3.70 8.82 -11.57
N THR A 80 -3.04 9.85 -11.03
CA THR A 80 -2.92 9.98 -9.56
C THR A 80 -3.43 11.32 -9.06
N THR A 81 -4.06 11.32 -7.91
CA THR A 81 -4.58 12.52 -7.25
C THR A 81 -4.10 12.59 -5.81
N PHE A 82 -3.62 13.75 -5.37
CA PHE A 82 -3.28 13.96 -3.95
C PHE A 82 -4.54 14.31 -3.17
N CYS A 83 -4.76 13.61 -2.07
CA CYS A 83 -5.90 13.80 -1.19
C CYS A 83 -5.42 14.39 0.13
N LYS A 84 -5.66 15.69 0.29
CA LYS A 84 -5.42 16.40 1.55
C LYS A 84 -6.40 15.94 2.63
N GLN A 85 -6.01 16.10 3.90
CA GLN A 85 -6.90 15.86 5.02
C GLN A 85 -8.07 16.85 4.98
N GLY A 86 -9.28 16.35 5.21
CA GLY A 86 -10.48 17.18 5.35
C GLY A 86 -11.69 16.59 4.63
N PHE A 87 -12.79 17.32 4.70
CA PHE A 87 -14.06 16.94 4.09
C PHE A 87 -14.28 17.75 2.80
N PHE A 88 -14.45 17.09 1.65
CA PHE A 88 -14.54 17.73 0.34
C PHE A 88 -15.54 17.00 -0.57
N THR A 89 -16.54 17.70 -1.10
CA THR A 89 -17.44 17.12 -2.09
C THR A 89 -16.91 17.36 -3.50
N ALA A 90 -17.19 16.46 -4.44
CA ALA A 90 -16.84 16.66 -5.85
C ALA A 90 -17.50 17.91 -6.47
N GLN A 91 -18.60 18.41 -5.88
CA GLN A 91 -19.22 19.67 -6.29
C GLN A 91 -18.36 20.88 -5.90
N GLN A 92 -17.71 20.84 -4.74
CA GLN A 92 -16.89 21.93 -4.23
C GLN A 92 -15.45 21.89 -4.78
N TYR A 93 -14.91 20.68 -4.98
CA TYR A 93 -13.56 20.43 -5.48
C TYR A 93 -13.57 19.32 -6.54
N PRO A 94 -13.99 19.62 -7.79
CA PRO A 94 -14.05 18.63 -8.86
C PRO A 94 -12.72 17.93 -9.14
N GLU A 95 -11.60 18.63 -8.95
CA GLU A 95 -10.25 18.11 -9.09
C GLU A 95 -9.88 17.06 -8.04
N MET A 96 -10.61 17.01 -6.93
CA MET A 96 -10.47 16.03 -5.85
C MET A 96 -11.58 14.97 -5.90
N ALA A 97 -12.33 14.87 -6.99
CA ALA A 97 -13.43 13.90 -7.11
C ALA A 97 -12.98 12.45 -6.88
N ALA A 98 -11.72 12.13 -7.18
CA ALA A 98 -11.13 10.81 -6.94
C ALA A 98 -10.91 10.50 -5.43
N CYS A 99 -10.83 11.52 -4.58
CA CYS A 99 -10.67 11.42 -3.12
C CYS A 99 -11.99 11.08 -2.40
N GLN A 100 -12.87 10.30 -3.04
CA GLN A 100 -14.26 10.05 -2.67
C GLN A 100 -14.47 9.74 -1.18
N HIS A 101 -15.63 10.15 -0.66
CA HIS A 101 -16.03 10.03 0.73
C HIS A 101 -16.34 8.59 1.17
N THR A 102 -15.30 7.82 1.44
CA THR A 102 -15.39 6.58 2.20
C THR A 102 -15.08 6.85 3.68
N ASN A 103 -15.51 5.98 4.61
CA ASN A 103 -15.02 6.04 6.00
C ASN A 103 -13.58 5.53 6.06
N LEU A 104 -12.68 6.29 5.43
CA LEU A 104 -11.28 5.96 5.29
C LEU A 104 -10.56 6.11 6.63
N VAL A 105 -9.78 5.09 6.99
CA VAL A 105 -8.98 5.10 8.22
C VAL A 105 -7.52 5.00 7.81
N ILE A 106 -6.76 6.08 8.06
CA ILE A 106 -5.33 6.14 7.74
C ILE A 106 -4.54 6.32 9.05
N PRO A 107 -3.98 5.25 9.61
CA PRO A 107 -3.15 5.35 10.82
C PRO A 107 -1.90 6.22 10.58
N GLY A 108 -1.55 7.07 11.53
CA GLY A 108 -0.27 7.80 11.54
C GLY A 108 -0.12 8.97 10.55
N ASN A 109 -0.83 8.99 9.42
CA ASN A 109 -0.77 10.08 8.45
C ASN A 109 -2.12 10.26 7.72
N PRO A 110 -2.86 11.38 7.91
CA PRO A 110 -4.23 11.52 7.39
C PRO A 110 -4.32 11.96 5.91
N VAL A 111 -3.21 11.97 5.17
CA VAL A 111 -3.17 12.29 3.74
C VAL A 111 -2.80 11.06 2.92
N MET A 112 -3.31 10.99 1.69
CA MET A 112 -3.09 9.86 0.79
C MET A 112 -2.99 10.30 -0.67
N MET A 113 -2.59 9.38 -1.52
CA MET A 113 -2.73 9.45 -2.97
C MET A 113 -3.84 8.50 -3.42
N VAL A 114 -4.59 8.87 -4.44
CA VAL A 114 -5.42 7.96 -5.22
C VAL A 114 -4.67 7.60 -6.48
N ALA A 115 -4.67 6.33 -6.88
CA ALA A 115 -4.18 5.85 -8.17
C ALA A 115 -5.31 5.13 -8.91
N SER A 116 -5.58 5.53 -10.15
CA SER A 116 -6.64 4.97 -11.00
C SER A 116 -6.10 4.57 -12.36
N TRP A 117 -6.56 3.44 -12.87
CA TRP A 117 -6.26 2.94 -14.22
C TRP A 117 -7.55 2.41 -14.87
N GLU A 118 -7.66 2.59 -16.19
CA GLU A 118 -8.83 2.15 -16.98
C GLU A 118 -8.50 1.03 -17.96
N ALA A 119 -7.22 0.66 -18.06
CA ALA A 119 -6.71 -0.41 -18.90
C ALA A 119 -5.59 -1.16 -18.14
N PRO A 120 -5.40 -2.46 -18.42
CA PRO A 120 -4.32 -3.23 -17.82
C PRO A 120 -2.94 -2.69 -18.23
N ASP A 121 -1.92 -3.16 -17.51
CA ASP A 121 -0.51 -2.83 -17.74
C ASP A 121 -0.15 -1.36 -17.48
N ALA A 122 -1.04 -0.62 -16.82
CA ALA A 122 -0.74 0.71 -16.32
C ALA A 122 0.37 0.63 -15.25
N VAL A 123 1.30 1.59 -15.25
CA VAL A 123 2.48 1.57 -14.39
C VAL A 123 2.68 2.90 -13.67
N LEU A 124 2.96 2.81 -12.36
CA LEU A 124 3.49 3.90 -11.56
C LEU A 124 4.94 3.58 -11.16
N ARG A 125 5.91 4.29 -11.74
CA ARG A 125 7.34 4.06 -11.56
C ARG A 125 7.96 5.07 -10.60
N PHE A 126 8.86 4.60 -9.75
CA PHE A 126 9.63 5.38 -8.81
C PHE A 126 11.11 5.17 -9.09
N GLU A 127 11.77 6.19 -9.63
CA GLU A 127 13.21 6.12 -9.91
C GLU A 127 14.03 6.26 -8.62
N LEU A 128 15.20 5.61 -8.56
CA LEU A 128 16.13 5.70 -7.44
C LEU A 128 17.47 6.26 -7.95
N PRO A 129 17.65 7.60 -7.98
CA PRO A 129 18.87 8.21 -8.44
C PRO A 129 20.05 7.75 -7.59
N GLY A 130 21.10 7.24 -8.23
CA GLY A 130 22.25 6.68 -7.53
C GLY A 130 22.10 5.23 -7.09
N GLY A 131 20.88 4.67 -7.13
CA GLY A 131 20.58 3.30 -6.70
C GLY A 131 20.32 3.19 -5.20
N ALA A 132 19.70 2.09 -4.78
CA ALA A 132 19.45 1.76 -3.38
C ALA A 132 19.83 0.32 -3.07
N ASP A 133 20.49 0.13 -1.92
CA ASP A 133 20.79 -1.19 -1.37
C ASP A 133 19.62 -1.65 -0.49
N LEU A 134 18.90 -2.64 -0.97
CA LEU A 134 17.77 -3.28 -0.28
C LEU A 134 18.17 -4.61 0.37
N SER A 135 19.42 -5.05 0.26
CA SER A 135 19.88 -6.38 0.72
C SER A 135 19.77 -6.60 2.23
N ALA A 136 19.76 -5.52 3.01
CA ALA A 136 19.60 -5.55 4.46
C ALA A 136 18.13 -5.55 4.92
N TYR A 137 17.17 -5.51 4.00
CA TYR A 137 15.74 -5.45 4.28
C TYR A 137 15.05 -6.76 3.95
N SER A 138 13.86 -6.96 4.51
CA SER A 138 13.09 -8.19 4.33
C SER A 138 11.97 -8.05 3.32
N ALA A 139 11.40 -6.86 3.15
CA ALA A 139 10.23 -6.68 2.29
C ALA A 139 10.06 -5.26 1.74
N ILE A 140 9.32 -5.16 0.64
CA ILE A 140 8.61 -3.94 0.24
C ILE A 140 7.27 -3.91 0.98
N SER A 141 6.95 -2.78 1.61
CA SER A 141 5.72 -2.52 2.32
C SER A 141 4.98 -1.35 1.67
N LEU A 142 3.68 -1.54 1.41
CA LEU A 142 2.80 -0.51 0.86
C LEU A 142 1.50 -0.48 1.65
N ARG A 143 1.10 0.69 2.15
CA ARG A 143 -0.24 0.85 2.73
C ARG A 143 -1.23 1.23 1.65
N ALA A 144 -2.23 0.38 1.46
CA ALA A 144 -3.24 0.55 0.44
C ALA A 144 -4.64 0.16 0.92
N ALA A 145 -5.65 0.62 0.19
CA ALA A 145 -7.01 0.11 0.25
C ALA A 145 -7.70 0.26 -1.11
N LEU A 146 -8.58 -0.67 -1.43
CA LEU A 146 -9.52 -0.53 -2.56
C LEU A 146 -10.46 0.65 -2.30
N ASN A 147 -10.78 1.44 -3.33
CA ASN A 147 -11.80 2.48 -3.25
C ASN A 147 -13.21 1.94 -3.62
N PRO A 148 -14.10 1.63 -2.66
CA PRO A 148 -15.40 1.03 -2.93
C PRO A 148 -16.40 1.94 -3.66
N LEU A 149 -16.12 3.25 -3.78
CA LEU A 149 -16.98 4.21 -4.48
C LEU A 149 -16.56 4.45 -5.94
N SER A 150 -15.43 3.89 -6.37
CA SER A 150 -14.99 4.02 -7.76
C SER A 150 -15.72 3.03 -8.65
N ALA A 151 -16.28 3.51 -9.76
CA ALA A 151 -16.87 2.65 -10.78
C ALA A 151 -15.84 1.76 -11.50
N LEU A 152 -14.54 2.06 -11.35
CA LEU A 152 -13.43 1.24 -11.86
C LEU A 152 -13.18 0.00 -11.00
N ASN A 153 -13.75 -0.07 -9.80
CA ASN A 153 -13.69 -1.26 -8.96
C ASN A 153 -15.02 -2.00 -9.05
N MET A 154 -15.00 -3.24 -9.54
CA MET A 154 -16.19 -4.08 -9.52
C MET A 154 -16.60 -4.37 -8.06
N PRO A 155 -17.89 -4.22 -7.70
CA PRO A 155 -18.39 -4.60 -6.39
C PRO A 155 -18.04 -6.05 -6.06
N ASP A 156 -17.69 -6.29 -4.80
CA ASP A 156 -17.31 -7.61 -4.26
C ASP A 156 -16.10 -8.29 -4.92
N ALA A 157 -15.43 -7.63 -5.87
CA ALA A 157 -14.23 -8.15 -6.51
C ALA A 157 -12.97 -7.62 -5.82
N PRO A 158 -11.94 -8.46 -5.63
CA PRO A 158 -10.64 -7.99 -5.18
C PRO A 158 -9.89 -7.26 -6.31
N GLN A 159 -8.92 -6.45 -5.90
CA GLN A 159 -7.92 -5.89 -6.80
C GLN A 159 -6.56 -6.58 -6.62
N GLY A 160 -5.68 -6.43 -7.59
CA GLY A 160 -4.33 -6.97 -7.57
C GLY A 160 -3.40 -6.17 -8.47
N PHE A 161 -2.11 -6.25 -8.18
CA PHE A 161 -1.05 -5.68 -9.00
C PHE A 161 0.27 -6.40 -8.71
N SER A 162 1.29 -6.16 -9.51
CA SER A 162 2.65 -6.63 -9.24
C SER A 162 3.52 -5.45 -8.79
N ILE A 163 4.45 -5.71 -7.86
CA ILE A 163 5.56 -4.77 -7.60
C ILE A 163 6.78 -5.29 -8.32
N GLN A 164 7.29 -4.48 -9.24
CA GLN A 164 8.47 -4.76 -10.03
C GLN A 164 9.68 -3.99 -9.47
N LEU A 165 10.84 -4.64 -9.44
CA LEU A 165 12.13 -4.03 -9.14
C LEU A 165 13.04 -4.16 -10.37
N THR A 166 13.82 -3.12 -10.63
CA THR A 166 14.86 -3.11 -11.68
C THR A 166 16.21 -2.79 -11.05
N ASP A 167 17.23 -3.60 -11.29
CA ASP A 167 18.58 -3.40 -10.74
C ASP A 167 19.49 -2.53 -11.65
N GLY A 168 20.70 -2.25 -11.20
CA GLY A 168 21.72 -1.46 -11.90
C GLY A 168 22.22 -2.06 -13.21
N ALA A 169 22.07 -3.37 -13.38
CA ALA A 169 22.38 -4.07 -14.62
C ALA A 169 21.18 -4.10 -15.59
N GLY A 170 20.01 -3.63 -15.15
CA GLY A 170 18.77 -3.64 -15.92
C GLY A 170 18.01 -4.97 -15.84
N ASN A 171 18.36 -5.87 -14.92
CA ASN A 171 17.56 -7.06 -14.66
C ASN A 171 16.26 -6.65 -13.96
N ILE A 172 15.19 -7.38 -14.24
CA ILE A 172 13.84 -7.07 -13.77
C ILE A 172 13.26 -8.31 -13.11
N ALA A 173 12.68 -8.13 -11.92
CA ALA A 173 11.85 -9.13 -11.26
C ALA A 173 10.56 -8.48 -10.74
N ALA A 174 9.44 -9.20 -10.81
CA ALA A 174 8.15 -8.72 -10.36
C ALA A 174 7.45 -9.78 -9.52
N VAL A 175 6.94 -9.36 -8.36
CA VAL A 175 6.19 -10.22 -7.45
C VAL A 175 4.75 -9.72 -7.37
N PRO A 176 3.73 -10.57 -7.64
CA PRO A 176 2.33 -10.19 -7.53
C PRO A 176 1.86 -10.12 -6.09
N THR A 177 0.91 -9.23 -5.82
CA THR A 177 0.08 -9.32 -4.62
C THR A 177 -0.68 -10.64 -4.59
N ARG A 178 -0.87 -11.20 -3.40
CA ARG A 178 -1.62 -12.45 -3.23
C ARG A 178 -3.10 -12.27 -3.61
N PRO A 179 -3.78 -13.30 -4.14
CA PRO A 179 -5.21 -13.22 -4.46
C PRO A 179 -6.10 -12.89 -3.26
N ASP A 180 -5.69 -13.31 -2.06
CA ASP A 180 -6.38 -13.08 -0.79
C ASP A 180 -5.80 -11.90 0.00
N GLU A 181 -5.03 -11.00 -0.65
CA GLU A 181 -4.39 -9.87 0.01
C GLU A 181 -5.42 -8.99 0.72
N PRO A 182 -5.42 -8.90 2.07
CA PRO A 182 -6.50 -8.27 2.84
C PRO A 182 -6.74 -6.80 2.51
N ALA A 183 -5.67 -6.07 2.15
CA ALA A 183 -5.73 -4.66 1.77
C ALA A 183 -6.48 -4.43 0.45
N LEU A 184 -6.52 -5.44 -0.42
CA LEU A 184 -7.10 -5.35 -1.77
C LEU A 184 -8.44 -6.08 -1.90
N GLN A 185 -8.92 -6.70 -0.83
CA GLN A 185 -10.29 -7.23 -0.78
C GLN A 185 -11.30 -6.07 -0.69
N PHE A 186 -12.42 -6.22 -1.40
CA PHE A 186 -13.54 -5.30 -1.28
C PHE A 186 -13.93 -5.14 0.21
N PRO A 187 -14.03 -3.91 0.73
CA PRO A 187 -14.31 -3.70 2.15
C PRO A 187 -15.76 -4.08 2.49
N PRO A 188 -16.04 -4.60 3.70
CA PRO A 188 -17.40 -4.85 4.13
C PRO A 188 -18.16 -3.54 4.31
N GLY A 189 -19.34 -3.45 3.70
CA GLY A 189 -20.21 -2.27 3.72
C GLY A 189 -21.03 -2.19 2.44
N GLU A 190 -21.88 -1.17 2.36
CA GLU A 190 -22.75 -0.92 1.21
C GLU A 190 -22.58 0.52 0.72
N VAL A 191 -22.81 0.69 -0.58
CA VAL A 191 -22.90 2.01 -1.20
C VAL A 191 -24.35 2.49 -1.08
N GLU A 192 -24.53 3.66 -0.47
CA GLU A 192 -25.82 4.30 -0.25
C GLU A 192 -25.86 5.66 -0.95
N ASP A 193 -27.03 6.03 -1.47
CA ASP A 193 -27.26 7.37 -2.00
C ASP A 193 -27.41 8.37 -0.86
N GLY A 194 -26.47 9.32 -0.77
CA GLY A 194 -26.50 10.41 0.21
C GLY A 194 -26.87 11.75 -0.41
N PHE A 195 -27.21 12.72 0.45
CA PHE A 195 -27.49 14.11 0.04
C PHE A 195 -26.31 14.76 -0.71
N PHE A 196 -25.07 14.32 -0.44
CA PHE A 196 -23.84 14.81 -1.06
C PHE A 196 -23.28 13.87 -2.14
N GLY A 197 -24.09 12.92 -2.63
CA GLY A 197 -23.68 11.86 -3.55
C GLY A 197 -23.54 10.50 -2.86
N ALA A 198 -23.06 9.51 -3.61
CA ALA A 198 -22.85 8.15 -3.11
C ALA A 198 -21.88 8.13 -1.92
N MET A 199 -22.25 7.40 -0.88
CA MET A 199 -21.48 7.22 0.35
C MET A 199 -21.27 5.74 0.61
N PHE A 200 -20.14 5.37 1.22
CA PHE A 200 -19.89 4.00 1.65
C PHE A 200 -20.00 3.90 3.17
N ASN A 201 -20.92 3.07 3.67
CA ASN A 201 -21.19 2.97 5.11
C ASN A 201 -20.13 2.14 5.88
N GLY A 202 -19.36 1.32 5.17
CA GLY A 202 -18.30 0.50 5.72
C GLY A 202 -17.02 1.28 6.03
N ARG A 203 -16.12 0.69 6.81
CA ARG A 203 -14.79 1.25 7.08
C ARG A 203 -13.80 0.79 6.01
N VAL A 204 -12.94 1.71 5.58
CA VAL A 204 -11.89 1.45 4.59
C VAL A 204 -10.54 1.76 5.23
N PRO A 205 -9.94 0.82 5.98
CA PRO A 205 -8.62 1.04 6.56
C PRO A 205 -7.53 0.85 5.50
N LEU A 206 -6.58 1.79 5.44
CA LEU A 206 -5.33 1.57 4.70
C LEU A 206 -4.45 0.61 5.50
N THR A 207 -4.25 -0.58 4.93
CA THR A 207 -3.54 -1.68 5.59
C THR A 207 -2.34 -2.10 4.77
N SER A 208 -1.38 -2.72 5.45
CA SER A 208 -0.09 -3.05 4.88
C SER A 208 -0.23 -4.20 3.89
N ILE A 209 0.30 -4.03 2.70
CA ILE A 209 0.68 -5.10 1.77
C ILE A 209 2.19 -5.28 1.97
N ARG A 210 2.64 -6.54 2.10
CA ARG A 210 4.06 -6.82 2.29
C ARG A 210 4.52 -7.93 1.34
N LEU A 211 5.47 -7.60 0.48
CA LEU A 211 6.07 -8.47 -0.54
C LEU A 211 7.53 -8.72 -0.17
N LEU A 212 7.89 -9.98 0.03
CA LEU A 212 9.20 -10.34 0.55
C LEU A 212 10.26 -10.14 -0.53
N LEU A 213 11.40 -9.57 -0.16
CA LEU A 213 12.53 -9.40 -1.07
C LEU A 213 13.15 -10.74 -1.49
N SER A 214 12.95 -11.79 -0.69
CA SER A 214 13.35 -13.16 -1.03
C SER A 214 12.58 -13.76 -2.21
N ASP A 215 11.44 -13.19 -2.59
CA ASP A 215 10.60 -13.68 -3.68
C ASP A 215 11.01 -13.07 -5.05
N TYR A 216 11.98 -12.15 -5.05
CA TYR A 216 12.52 -11.52 -6.26
C TYR A 216 13.77 -12.28 -6.74
N ASP A 217 13.59 -13.15 -7.73
CA ASP A 217 14.67 -13.91 -8.33
C ASP A 217 15.38 -13.15 -9.46
N GLY A 218 16.70 -13.34 -9.57
CA GLY A 218 17.47 -12.90 -10.75
C GLY A 218 17.82 -11.41 -10.82
N ILE A 219 17.71 -10.68 -9.70
CA ILE A 219 18.10 -9.27 -9.57
C ILE A 219 19.15 -9.06 -8.47
N ASP A 220 19.96 -8.02 -8.60
CA ASP A 220 20.88 -7.58 -7.55
C ASP A 220 20.22 -6.57 -6.60
N LEU A 221 19.86 -7.03 -5.40
CA LEU A 221 19.27 -6.19 -4.36
C LEU A 221 20.21 -5.12 -3.81
N THR A 222 21.51 -5.17 -4.10
CA THR A 222 22.48 -4.17 -3.63
C THR A 222 22.49 -2.89 -4.46
N ASP A 223 21.85 -2.90 -5.64
CA ASP A 223 21.78 -1.75 -6.54
C ASP A 223 20.43 -1.65 -7.28
N ILE A 224 19.34 -1.46 -6.54
CA ILE A 224 18.01 -1.25 -7.13
C ILE A 224 17.89 0.18 -7.67
N ARG A 225 17.44 0.31 -8.92
CA ARG A 225 17.33 1.58 -9.66
C ARG A 225 15.89 2.06 -9.85
N GLU A 226 14.94 1.14 -9.85
CA GLU A 226 13.51 1.46 -10.02
C GLU A 226 12.65 0.52 -9.19
N ILE A 227 11.60 1.06 -8.59
CA ILE A 227 10.46 0.30 -8.08
C ILE A 227 9.23 0.72 -8.88
N ALA A 228 8.41 -0.22 -9.33
CA ALA A 228 7.19 0.08 -10.06
C ALA A 228 5.99 -0.70 -9.53
N LEU A 229 4.85 -0.02 -9.39
CA LEU A 229 3.54 -0.67 -9.24
C LEU A 229 2.98 -0.91 -10.65
N VAL A 230 2.80 -2.18 -11.01
CA VAL A 230 2.33 -2.61 -12.32
C VAL A 230 0.92 -3.16 -12.16
N PHE A 231 -0.08 -2.44 -12.67
CA PHE A 231 -1.50 -2.80 -12.59
C PHE A 231 -1.87 -3.82 -13.68
N ASP A 232 -1.42 -5.06 -13.51
CA ASP A 232 -1.46 -6.16 -14.49
C ASP A 232 -2.50 -7.26 -14.18
N ARG A 233 -3.23 -7.17 -13.06
CA ARG A 233 -4.16 -8.24 -12.62
C ARG A 233 -5.63 -7.96 -12.88
N ASN A 234 -5.98 -6.71 -13.09
CA ASN A 234 -7.35 -6.26 -13.28
C ASN A 234 -7.42 -5.27 -14.44
N GLU A 235 -8.49 -5.35 -15.23
CA GLU A 235 -8.68 -4.49 -16.41
C GLU A 235 -8.72 -3.00 -16.05
N SER A 236 -9.24 -2.66 -14.88
CA SER A 236 -9.29 -1.31 -14.34
C SER A 236 -9.32 -1.35 -12.81
N GLY A 237 -9.10 -0.19 -12.19
CA GLY A 237 -9.23 -0.07 -10.74
C GLY A 237 -8.93 1.31 -10.20
N THR A 238 -9.17 1.45 -8.89
CA THR A 238 -8.80 2.64 -8.13
C THR A 238 -8.39 2.26 -6.71
N LEU A 239 -7.19 2.63 -6.31
CA LEU A 239 -6.65 2.38 -4.98
C LEU A 239 -6.37 3.69 -4.24
N PHE A 240 -6.64 3.69 -2.95
CA PHE A 240 -6.02 4.61 -2.00
C PHE A 240 -4.65 4.08 -1.63
N LEU A 241 -3.62 4.92 -1.72
CA LEU A 241 -2.22 4.59 -1.43
C LEU A 241 -1.65 5.61 -0.43
N ALA A 242 -0.91 5.12 0.57
CA ALA A 242 -0.14 5.97 1.49
C ALA A 242 1.36 5.72 1.29
N ASP A 243 2.05 5.24 2.31
CA ASP A 243 3.49 4.98 2.24
C ASP A 243 3.84 3.75 1.43
N LEU A 244 4.85 3.93 0.57
CA LEU A 244 5.65 2.88 -0.03
C LEU A 244 7.02 2.95 0.63
N GLU A 245 7.45 1.86 1.22
CA GLU A 245 8.71 1.76 1.97
C GLU A 245 9.31 0.36 1.83
N TRP A 246 10.57 0.20 2.21
CA TRP A 246 11.15 -1.11 2.46
C TRP A 246 11.52 -1.25 3.93
N VAL A 247 11.33 -2.46 4.47
CA VAL A 247 11.23 -2.73 5.91
C VAL A 247 11.99 -3.99 6.30
N ARG A 248 12.42 -4.07 7.56
CA ARG A 248 13.02 -5.25 8.19
C ARG A 248 12.51 -5.45 9.61
#